data_AF-A0A522N8B4-F1
#
_entry.id   AF-A0A522N8B4-F1
#
_cell.length_a   1.000
_cell.length_b   1.000
_cell.length_c   1.000
_cell.angle_alpha   90.00
_cell.angle_beta   90.00
_cell.angle_gamma   90.00
#
_symmetry.space_group_name_H-M   'P 1'
#
loop_
_entity.id
_entity.type
_entity.pdbx_description
1 polymer ?
#
loop_
_entity_poly.entity_id
_entity_poly.type
_entity_poly.pdbx_seq_one_letter_code
_entity_poly.pdbx_strand_id
1 'polypeptide(L)'
;MPLVVFCVAAACTAAALVDPLMETLSNSGLFGPGPLTDHSTIDVIPALGVGAALSLTFIIALVRRTLARAVDRVALPPLLPVIYALQLSALCAMETVEQIVITGHPLGGTIWLGGPMLISLSVHAAGCVVVTLALSRLLRWSARTLVRVVALVYLLVFGRPRAPLAALASAFRAAIRRPIQDALERLAGCAPPALSI
;
A
#
# COMPACT_ATOMS: atom_id res chain seq x y z
N MET A 1 5.08 -3.35 -16.93
CA MET A 1 4.84 -4.37 -15.88
C MET A 1 4.51 -3.83 -14.49
N PRO A 2 5.23 -2.88 -13.86
CA PRO A 2 4.94 -2.53 -12.46
C PRO A 2 3.56 -1.89 -12.27
N LEU A 3 3.04 -1.22 -13.29
CA LEU A 3 1.73 -0.56 -13.18
C LEU A 3 0.57 -1.55 -13.05
N VAL A 4 0.52 -2.56 -13.91
CA VAL A 4 -0.53 -3.59 -13.86
C VAL A 4 -0.46 -4.35 -12.54
N VAL A 5 0.75 -4.72 -12.11
CA VAL A 5 0.98 -5.38 -10.80
C VAL A 5 0.47 -4.52 -9.65
N PHE A 6 0.73 -3.20 -9.69
CA PHE A 6 0.19 -2.27 -8.70
C PHE A 6 -1.33 -2.18 -8.74
N CYS A 7 -1.94 -2.08 -9.92
CA CYS A 7 -3.40 -1.97 -10.05
C CYS A 7 -4.09 -3.21 -9.49
N VAL A 8 -3.59 -4.41 -9.80
CA VAL A 8 -4.14 -5.67 -9.27
C VAL A 8 -3.90 -5.77 -7.77
N ALA A 9 -2.71 -5.41 -7.27
CA ALA A 9 -2.44 -5.39 -5.83
C ALA A 9 -3.41 -4.47 -5.08
N ALA A 10 -3.59 -3.24 -5.58
CA ALA A 10 -4.51 -2.26 -5.01
C ALA A 10 -5.96 -2.74 -5.04
N ALA A 11 -6.39 -3.34 -6.15
CA ALA A 11 -7.73 -3.90 -6.31
C ALA A 11 -8.01 -5.04 -5.31
N CYS A 12 -7.12 -6.03 -5.22
CA CYS A 12 -7.27 -7.15 -4.28
C CYS A 12 -7.24 -6.68 -2.83
N THR A 13 -6.32 -5.79 -2.46
CA THR A 13 -6.28 -5.22 -1.11
C THR A 13 -7.53 -4.38 -0.80
N ALA A 14 -8.04 -3.62 -1.77
CA ALA A 14 -9.26 -2.84 -1.57
C ALA A 14 -10.50 -3.73 -1.44
N ALA A 15 -10.61 -4.80 -2.23
CA ALA A 15 -11.71 -5.77 -2.08
C ALA A 15 -11.68 -6.38 -0.68
N ALA A 16 -10.55 -6.97 -0.29
CA ALA A 16 -10.40 -7.68 0.97
C ALA A 16 -10.55 -6.81 2.24
N LEU A 17 -10.34 -5.49 2.15
CA LEU A 17 -10.50 -4.59 3.29
C LEU A 17 -11.88 -3.94 3.35
N VAL A 18 -12.47 -3.61 2.20
CA VAL A 18 -13.72 -2.86 2.14
C VAL A 18 -14.92 -3.78 2.26
N ASP A 19 -14.75 -5.04 1.88
CA ASP A 19 -15.82 -6.02 1.94
C ASP A 19 -16.27 -6.35 3.39
N PRO A 20 -15.39 -6.76 4.32
CA PRO A 20 -15.78 -6.94 5.74
C PRO A 20 -16.34 -5.67 6.38
N LEU A 21 -15.90 -4.49 5.92
CA LEU A 21 -16.46 -3.22 6.35
C LEU A 21 -17.91 -3.07 5.88
N MET A 22 -18.19 -3.37 4.60
CA MET A 22 -19.55 -3.33 4.05
C MET A 22 -20.45 -4.34 4.76
N GLU A 23 -19.95 -5.53 5.03
CA GLU A 23 -20.66 -6.54 5.82
C GLU A 23 -20.96 -6.07 7.24
N THR A 24 -19.96 -5.50 7.93
CA THR A 24 -20.14 -4.98 9.28
C THR A 24 -21.21 -3.88 9.31
N LEU A 25 -21.18 -2.96 8.33
CA LEU A 25 -22.19 -1.89 8.21
C LEU A 25 -23.58 -2.47 7.97
N SER A 26 -23.68 -3.46 7.09
CA SER A 26 -24.94 -4.13 6.78
C SER A 26 -25.52 -4.88 7.99
N ASN A 27 -24.68 -5.69 8.66
CA ASN A 27 -25.04 -6.47 9.85
C ASN A 27 -25.37 -5.61 11.08
N SER A 28 -24.90 -4.35 11.13
CA SER A 28 -25.31 -3.40 12.16
C SER A 28 -26.76 -2.91 12.00
N GLY A 29 -27.45 -3.32 10.93
CA GLY A 29 -28.81 -2.88 10.61
C GLY A 29 -28.88 -1.47 10.01
N LEU A 30 -27.73 -0.91 9.60
CA LEU A 30 -27.65 0.46 9.06
C LEU A 30 -28.51 0.64 7.80
N PHE A 31 -28.77 -0.44 7.06
CA PHE A 31 -29.54 -0.42 5.82
C PHE A 31 -30.95 -1.04 5.95
N GLY A 32 -31.40 -1.30 7.17
CA GLY A 32 -32.72 -1.88 7.47
C GLY A 32 -32.69 -3.38 7.82
N PRO A 33 -33.85 -3.96 8.15
CA PRO A 33 -33.97 -5.35 8.55
C PRO A 33 -33.87 -6.28 7.34
N GLY A 34 -32.76 -7.03 7.23
CA GLY A 34 -32.59 -8.09 6.25
C GLY A 34 -31.24 -8.80 6.40
N PRO A 35 -31.17 -10.13 6.20
CA PRO A 35 -29.90 -10.84 6.11
C PRO A 35 -29.28 -10.53 4.74
N LEU A 36 -28.58 -9.40 4.65
CA LEU A 36 -28.01 -8.91 3.39
C LEU A 36 -26.59 -9.41 3.14
N THR A 37 -25.94 -10.03 4.13
CA THR A 37 -24.59 -10.59 4.02
C THR A 37 -24.51 -11.94 4.70
N ASP A 38 -23.50 -12.73 4.36
CA ASP A 38 -23.12 -13.85 5.19
C ASP A 38 -22.26 -13.36 6.40
N HIS A 39 -21.76 -14.28 7.23
CA HIS A 39 -20.97 -13.97 8.43
C HIS A 39 -19.53 -14.46 8.30
N SER A 40 -19.09 -14.77 7.09
CA SER A 40 -17.85 -15.48 6.83
C SER A 40 -16.92 -14.57 6.04
N THR A 41 -15.71 -14.43 6.55
CA THR A 41 -14.67 -13.59 5.95
C THR A 41 -13.50 -14.45 5.48
N ILE A 42 -13.81 -15.68 5.00
CA ILE A 42 -12.77 -16.69 4.73
C ILE A 42 -11.96 -16.36 3.49
N ASP A 43 -12.59 -15.67 2.54
CA ASP A 43 -12.09 -15.20 1.26
C ASP A 43 -11.13 -13.98 1.37
N VAL A 44 -11.22 -13.22 2.48
CA VAL A 44 -10.37 -12.06 2.79
C VAL A 44 -8.89 -12.45 2.86
N ILE A 45 -8.59 -13.57 3.53
CA ILE A 45 -7.21 -14.02 3.75
C ILE A 45 -6.49 -14.30 2.42
N PRO A 46 -7.01 -15.13 1.50
CA PRO A 46 -6.35 -15.36 0.21
C PRO A 46 -6.24 -14.08 -0.61
N ALA A 47 -7.24 -13.19 -0.60
CA ALA A 47 -7.21 -11.93 -1.32
C ALA A 47 -6.11 -10.96 -0.79
N LEU A 48 -5.98 -10.84 0.53
CA LEU A 48 -4.86 -10.11 1.15
C LEU A 48 -3.51 -10.74 0.82
N GLY A 49 -3.43 -12.08 0.81
CA GLY A 49 -2.23 -12.81 0.41
C GLY A 49 -1.76 -12.46 -1.01
N VAL A 50 -2.70 -12.46 -1.98
CA VAL A 50 -2.42 -12.05 -3.37
C VAL A 50 -1.99 -10.58 -3.43
N GLY A 51 -2.73 -9.67 -2.76
CA GLY A 51 -2.40 -8.26 -2.70
C GLY A 51 -1.01 -7.98 -2.13
N ALA A 52 -0.62 -8.70 -1.07
CA ALA A 52 0.70 -8.61 -0.45
C ALA A 52 1.81 -9.13 -1.37
N ALA A 53 1.63 -10.28 -2.02
CA ALA A 53 2.60 -10.85 -2.94
C ALA A 53 2.87 -9.95 -4.16
N LEU A 54 1.81 -9.38 -4.74
CA LEU A 54 1.93 -8.43 -5.85
C LEU A 54 2.56 -7.11 -5.39
N SER A 55 2.21 -6.62 -4.21
CA SER A 55 2.84 -5.44 -3.59
C SER A 55 4.34 -5.63 -3.39
N LEU A 56 4.77 -6.81 -2.93
CA LEU A 56 6.19 -7.15 -2.77
C LEU A 56 6.90 -7.15 -4.13
N THR A 57 6.30 -7.76 -5.15
CA THR A 57 6.82 -7.77 -6.52
C THR A 57 6.96 -6.36 -7.07
N PHE A 58 5.97 -5.49 -6.82
CA PHE A 58 6.02 -4.08 -7.17
C PHE A 58 7.17 -3.35 -6.48
N ILE A 59 7.37 -3.54 -5.17
CA ILE A 59 8.48 -2.92 -4.42
C ILE A 59 9.82 -3.36 -5.02
N ILE A 60 10.02 -4.65 -5.27
CA ILE A 60 11.26 -5.18 -5.85
C ILE A 60 11.53 -4.52 -7.22
N ALA A 61 10.50 -4.46 -8.08
CA ALA A 61 10.61 -3.82 -9.39
C ALA A 61 10.93 -2.31 -9.27
N LEU A 62 10.29 -1.61 -8.34
CA LEU A 62 10.49 -0.17 -8.11
C LEU A 62 11.91 0.11 -7.58
N VAL A 63 12.41 -0.72 -6.67
CA VAL A 63 13.77 -0.62 -6.13
C VAL A 63 14.80 -0.85 -7.24
N ARG A 64 14.65 -1.91 -8.03
CA ARG A 64 15.53 -2.18 -9.19
C ARG A 64 15.55 -1.03 -10.19
N ARG A 65 14.39 -0.46 -10.51
CA ARG A 65 14.26 0.71 -11.40
C ARG A 65 14.92 1.95 -10.82
N THR A 66 14.73 2.21 -9.53
CA THR A 66 15.34 3.36 -8.83
C THR A 66 16.86 3.26 -8.86
N LEU A 67 17.41 2.06 -8.62
CA LEU A 67 18.85 1.81 -8.72
C LEU A 67 19.37 1.95 -10.17
N ALA A 68 18.55 1.61 -11.17
CA ALA A 68 18.84 1.77 -12.59
C ALA A 68 18.61 3.20 -13.13
N ARG A 69 18.21 4.17 -12.29
CA ARG A 69 17.88 5.56 -12.66
C ARG A 69 16.74 5.71 -13.69
N ALA A 70 15.84 4.74 -13.79
CA ALA A 70 14.64 4.87 -14.60
C ALA A 70 13.61 5.76 -13.89
N VAL A 71 13.21 6.87 -14.51
CA VAL A 71 12.19 7.78 -13.98
C VAL A 71 10.87 7.51 -14.71
N ASP A 72 9.95 6.81 -14.05
CA ASP A 72 8.54 6.76 -14.47
C ASP A 72 7.70 7.44 -13.40
N ARG A 73 7.10 8.58 -13.75
CA ARG A 73 6.05 9.21 -12.94
C ARG A 73 4.71 8.84 -13.55
N VAL A 74 4.01 7.90 -12.95
CA VAL A 74 2.63 7.61 -13.32
C VAL A 74 1.70 8.30 -12.32
N ALA A 75 0.72 9.05 -12.85
CA ALA A 75 -0.32 9.66 -12.05
C ALA A 75 -1.37 8.61 -11.66
N LEU A 76 -1.83 8.64 -10.40
CA LEU A 76 -2.85 7.73 -9.90
C LEU A 76 -4.27 8.00 -10.42
N PRO A 77 -4.75 9.27 -10.55
CA PRO A 77 -6.15 9.52 -10.87
C PRO A 77 -6.68 8.81 -12.13
N PRO A 78 -5.93 8.74 -13.26
CA PRO A 78 -6.38 8.02 -14.45
C PRO A 78 -6.53 6.51 -14.28
N LEU A 79 -5.94 5.92 -13.24
CA LEU A 79 -5.96 4.48 -12.98
C LEU A 79 -7.10 4.06 -12.06
N LEU A 80 -7.68 5.01 -11.31
CA LEU A 80 -8.74 4.72 -10.33
C LEU A 80 -9.93 3.97 -10.94
N PRO A 81 -10.45 4.32 -12.14
CA PRO A 81 -11.55 3.57 -12.74
C PRO A 81 -11.19 2.10 -13.02
N VAL A 82 -9.96 1.85 -13.48
CA VAL A 82 -9.46 0.49 -13.76
C VAL A 82 -9.27 -0.29 -12.46
N ILE A 83 -8.68 0.33 -11.43
CA ILE A 83 -8.50 -0.31 -10.13
C ILE A 83 -9.85 -0.64 -9.50
N TYR A 84 -10.83 0.25 -9.62
CA TYR A 84 -12.19 0.02 -9.12
C TYR A 84 -12.90 -1.12 -9.87
N ALA A 85 -12.80 -1.16 -11.21
CA ALA A 85 -13.35 -2.28 -11.98
C ALA A 85 -12.71 -3.63 -11.59
N LEU A 86 -11.38 -3.64 -11.39
CA LEU A 86 -10.65 -4.81 -10.90
C LEU A 86 -11.06 -5.18 -9.47
N GLN A 87 -11.30 -4.20 -8.60
CA GLN A 87 -11.75 -4.43 -7.22
C GLN A 87 -13.11 -5.12 -7.21
N LEU A 88 -14.08 -4.63 -7.99
CA LEU A 88 -15.39 -5.27 -8.10
C LEU A 88 -15.29 -6.69 -8.68
N SER A 89 -14.38 -6.90 -9.63
CA SER A 89 -14.12 -8.23 -10.20
C SER A 89 -13.51 -9.18 -9.16
N ALA A 90 -12.58 -8.68 -8.35
CA ALA A 90 -11.98 -9.45 -7.26
C ALA A 90 -13.03 -9.80 -6.21
N LEU A 91 -13.83 -8.83 -5.78
CA LEU A 91 -14.92 -9.03 -4.83
C LEU A 91 -15.92 -10.08 -5.34
N CYS A 92 -16.43 -9.91 -6.55
CA CYS A 92 -17.34 -10.88 -7.17
C CYS A 92 -16.74 -12.30 -7.20
N ALA A 93 -15.45 -12.43 -7.50
CA ALA A 93 -14.78 -13.73 -7.54
C ALA A 93 -14.62 -14.35 -6.15
N MET A 94 -14.22 -13.55 -5.16
CA MET A 94 -14.05 -13.98 -3.76
C MET A 94 -15.37 -14.52 -3.19
N GLU A 95 -16.42 -13.71 -3.29
CA GLU A 95 -17.78 -14.01 -2.86
C GLU A 95 -18.39 -15.20 -3.60
N THR A 96 -18.16 -15.31 -4.92
CA THR A 96 -18.65 -16.47 -5.68
C THR A 96 -17.99 -17.76 -5.19
N VAL A 97 -16.69 -17.73 -4.89
CA VAL A 97 -15.97 -18.90 -4.37
C VAL A 97 -16.48 -19.26 -2.97
N GLU A 98 -16.65 -18.27 -2.10
CA GLU A 98 -17.23 -18.44 -0.77
C GLU A 98 -18.61 -19.09 -0.82
N GLN A 99 -19.52 -18.54 -1.62
CA GLN A 99 -20.86 -19.09 -1.81
C GLN A 99 -20.84 -20.54 -2.32
N ILE A 100 -19.95 -20.87 -3.26
CA ILE A 100 -19.77 -22.24 -3.73
C ILE A 100 -19.28 -23.16 -2.60
N VAL A 101 -18.33 -22.71 -1.78
CA VAL A 101 -17.79 -23.49 -0.66
C VAL A 101 -18.83 -23.72 0.43
N ILE A 102 -19.63 -22.69 0.77
CA ILE A 102 -20.60 -22.75 1.87
C ILE A 102 -21.92 -23.40 1.43
N THR A 103 -22.44 -23.04 0.26
CA THR A 103 -23.79 -23.42 -0.18
C THR A 103 -23.83 -24.40 -1.35
N GLY A 104 -22.69 -24.70 -1.97
CA GLY A 104 -22.57 -25.63 -3.10
C GLY A 104 -22.92 -25.02 -4.47
N HIS A 105 -23.37 -23.77 -4.52
CA HIS A 105 -23.67 -23.04 -5.75
C HIS A 105 -23.56 -21.51 -5.54
N PRO A 106 -23.41 -20.69 -6.59
CA PRO A 106 -23.51 -19.24 -6.45
C PRO A 106 -24.95 -18.82 -6.07
N LEU A 107 -25.10 -17.81 -5.22
CA LEU A 107 -26.41 -17.31 -4.77
C LEU A 107 -27.00 -16.23 -5.70
N GLY A 108 -26.19 -15.66 -6.60
CA GLY A 108 -26.65 -14.74 -7.65
C GLY A 108 -25.90 -13.42 -7.71
N GLY A 109 -26.10 -12.69 -8.80
CA GLY A 109 -25.19 -11.63 -9.25
C GLY A 109 -25.19 -10.30 -8.48
N THR A 110 -25.93 -10.16 -7.38
CA THR A 110 -25.92 -8.92 -6.56
C THR A 110 -25.81 -9.16 -5.05
N ILE A 111 -25.89 -10.41 -4.59
CA ILE A 111 -25.82 -10.75 -3.16
C ILE A 111 -24.43 -10.44 -2.59
N TRP A 112 -23.39 -10.63 -3.39
CA TRP A 112 -21.99 -10.32 -3.07
C TRP A 112 -21.71 -8.83 -2.78
N LEU A 113 -22.66 -7.92 -3.01
CA LEU A 113 -22.51 -6.51 -2.66
C LEU A 113 -22.77 -6.24 -1.18
N GLY A 114 -23.36 -7.20 -0.46
CA GLY A 114 -23.61 -7.11 0.98
C GLY A 114 -24.63 -6.04 1.40
N GLY A 115 -25.33 -5.38 0.47
CA GLY A 115 -26.31 -4.35 0.80
C GLY A 115 -26.92 -3.64 -0.41
N PRO A 116 -27.63 -2.52 -0.20
CA PRO A 116 -28.26 -1.78 -1.30
C PRO A 116 -27.21 -1.35 -2.35
N MET A 117 -27.46 -1.68 -3.62
CA MET A 117 -26.49 -1.58 -4.70
C MET A 117 -25.77 -0.23 -4.76
N LEU A 118 -26.50 0.89 -4.71
CA LEU A 118 -25.90 2.23 -4.78
C LEU A 118 -24.99 2.53 -3.58
N ILE A 119 -25.37 2.06 -2.39
CA ILE A 119 -24.60 2.28 -1.17
C ILE A 119 -23.33 1.44 -1.22
N SER A 120 -23.45 0.14 -1.50
CA SER A 120 -22.31 -0.77 -1.61
C SER A 120 -21.29 -0.27 -2.65
N LEU A 121 -21.74 0.05 -3.87
CA LEU A 121 -20.86 0.58 -4.91
C LEU A 121 -20.16 1.88 -4.48
N SER A 122 -20.85 2.77 -3.77
CA SER A 122 -20.27 4.01 -3.26
C SER A 122 -19.22 3.76 -2.17
N VAL A 123 -19.49 2.84 -1.24
CA VAL A 123 -18.54 2.42 -0.19
C VAL A 123 -17.30 1.79 -0.82
N HIS A 124 -17.48 0.88 -1.78
CA HIS A 124 -16.36 0.29 -2.51
C HIS A 124 -15.57 1.32 -3.31
N ALA A 125 -16.22 2.31 -3.94
CA ALA A 125 -15.53 3.37 -4.66
C ALA A 125 -14.70 4.25 -3.72
N ALA A 126 -15.26 4.65 -2.58
CA ALA A 126 -14.54 5.42 -1.56
C ALA A 126 -13.36 4.61 -0.99
N GLY A 127 -13.60 3.35 -0.64
CA GLY A 127 -12.59 2.42 -0.18
C GLY A 127 -11.47 2.20 -1.20
N CYS A 128 -11.82 2.06 -2.49
CA CYS A 128 -10.86 1.97 -3.59
C CYS A 128 -9.87 3.12 -3.57
N VAL A 129 -10.39 4.36 -3.51
CA VAL A 129 -9.58 5.58 -3.51
C VAL A 129 -8.68 5.62 -2.27
N VAL A 130 -9.24 5.39 -1.09
CA VAL A 130 -8.50 5.44 0.19
C VAL A 130 -7.40 4.40 0.22
N VAL A 131 -7.72 3.13 -0.07
CA VAL A 131 -6.77 2.01 -0.05
C VAL A 131 -5.69 2.21 -1.13
N THR A 132 -6.05 2.61 -2.34
CA THR A 132 -5.08 2.86 -3.42
C THR A 132 -4.09 3.97 -3.06
N LEU A 133 -4.59 5.07 -2.47
CA LEU A 133 -3.73 6.17 -2.02
C LEU A 133 -2.81 5.74 -0.88
N ALA A 134 -3.35 5.04 0.12
CA ALA A 134 -2.59 4.52 1.26
C ALA A 134 -1.50 3.54 0.80
N LEU A 135 -1.88 2.54 0.00
CA LEU A 135 -0.97 1.55 -0.56
C LEU A 135 0.12 2.22 -1.41
N SER A 136 -0.25 3.14 -2.31
CA SER A 136 0.73 3.87 -3.12
C SER A 136 1.75 4.64 -2.28
N ARG A 137 1.32 5.27 -1.19
CA ARG A 137 2.22 5.97 -0.26
C ARG A 137 3.13 4.99 0.47
N LEU A 138 2.56 3.89 0.98
CA LEU A 138 3.28 2.85 1.69
C LEU A 138 4.34 2.19 0.82
N LEU A 139 4.00 1.73 -0.39
CA LEU A 139 4.94 1.07 -1.31
C LEU A 139 6.07 2.02 -1.74
N ARG A 140 5.77 3.30 -2.00
CA ARG A 140 6.79 4.31 -2.30
C ARG A 140 7.71 4.56 -1.12
N TRP A 141 7.17 4.64 0.09
CA TRP A 141 7.97 4.78 1.30
C TRP A 141 8.87 3.55 1.50
N SER A 142 8.32 2.35 1.43
CA SER A 142 9.06 1.08 1.56
C SER A 142 10.19 0.97 0.53
N ALA A 143 9.92 1.27 -0.74
CA ALA A 143 10.95 1.24 -1.78
C ALA A 143 12.08 2.24 -1.52
N ARG A 144 11.78 3.48 -1.10
CA ARG A 144 12.81 4.47 -0.73
C ARG A 144 13.63 4.00 0.46
N THR A 145 12.99 3.45 1.48
CA THR A 145 13.66 2.90 2.67
C THR A 145 14.58 1.76 2.27
N LEU A 146 14.12 0.82 1.44
CA LEU A 146 14.94 -0.31 0.99
C LEU A 146 16.15 0.15 0.17
N VAL A 147 15.98 1.11 -0.74
CA VAL A 147 17.11 1.70 -1.49
C VAL A 147 18.14 2.32 -0.54
N ARG A 148 17.70 3.04 0.50
CA ARG A 148 18.59 3.63 1.51
C ARG A 148 19.34 2.56 2.30
N VAL A 149 18.65 1.50 2.74
CA VAL A 149 19.26 0.37 3.46
C VAL A 149 20.30 -0.32 2.57
N VAL A 150 19.96 -0.63 1.32
CA VAL A 150 20.89 -1.24 0.35
C VAL A 150 22.12 -0.34 0.14
N ALA A 151 21.94 0.98 0.00
CA ALA A 151 23.05 1.91 -0.15
C ALA A 151 23.96 1.96 1.09
N LEU A 152 23.37 1.94 2.28
CA LEU A 152 24.09 1.93 3.55
C LEU A 152 24.91 0.63 3.70
N VAL A 153 24.29 -0.53 3.50
CA VAL A 153 24.97 -1.83 3.57
C VAL A 153 26.12 -1.88 2.56
N TYR A 154 25.88 -1.42 1.32
CA TYR A 154 26.93 -1.39 0.30
C TYR A 154 28.11 -0.50 0.69
N LEU A 155 27.85 0.66 1.31
CA LEU A 155 28.89 1.55 1.80
C LEU A 155 29.69 0.94 2.95
N LEU A 156 29.02 0.26 3.89
CA LEU A 156 29.65 -0.41 5.02
C LEU A 156 30.52 -1.59 4.59
N VAL A 157 30.06 -2.40 3.64
CA VAL A 157 30.75 -3.62 3.21
C VAL A 157 31.89 -3.32 2.23
N PHE A 158 31.69 -2.42 1.27
CA PHE A 158 32.63 -2.23 0.16
C PHE A 158 33.45 -0.94 0.24
N GLY A 159 33.15 -0.02 1.18
CA GLY A 159 33.91 1.22 1.41
C GLY A 159 33.87 2.25 0.27
N ARG A 160 33.38 1.89 -0.92
CA ARG A 160 33.27 2.76 -2.10
C ARG A 160 31.91 2.55 -2.77
N PRO A 161 30.97 3.50 -2.66
CA PRO A 161 29.70 3.37 -3.34
C PRO A 161 29.87 3.50 -4.87
N ARG A 162 29.25 2.60 -5.65
CA ARG A 162 29.08 2.79 -7.11
C ARG A 162 28.39 4.13 -7.37
N ALA A 163 28.71 4.81 -8.48
CA ALA A 163 28.23 6.16 -8.80
C ALA A 163 26.73 6.47 -8.50
N PRO A 164 25.74 5.58 -8.77
CA PRO A 164 24.34 5.82 -8.37
C PRO A 164 24.09 5.73 -6.86
N LEU A 165 24.79 4.85 -6.15
CA LEU A 165 24.73 4.73 -4.68
C LEU A 165 25.51 5.85 -3.99
N ALA A 166 26.51 6.43 -4.67
CA ALA A 166 27.33 7.51 -4.12
C ALA A 166 26.51 8.80 -3.92
N ALA A 167 25.64 9.14 -4.88
CA ALA A 167 24.72 10.28 -4.77
C ALA A 167 23.66 10.08 -3.66
N LEU A 168 23.17 8.86 -3.47
CA LEU A 168 22.26 8.51 -2.38
C LEU A 168 22.96 8.56 -1.02
N ALA A 169 24.18 8.02 -0.93
CA ALA A 169 24.98 8.03 0.28
C ALA A 169 25.47 9.45 0.65
N SER A 170 25.74 10.32 -0.33
CA SER A 170 26.09 11.73 -0.06
C SER A 170 24.87 12.52 0.41
N ALA A 171 23.71 12.34 -0.22
CA ALA A 171 22.46 12.95 0.23
C ALA A 171 22.06 12.47 1.64
N PHE A 172 22.24 11.18 1.95
CA PHE A 172 21.97 10.63 3.28
C PHE A 172 22.94 11.17 4.32
N ARG A 173 24.25 11.22 4.02
CA ARG A 173 25.24 11.85 4.89
C ARG A 173 24.93 13.33 5.13
N ALA A 174 24.55 14.08 4.10
CA ALA A 174 24.15 15.49 4.25
C ALA A 174 22.90 15.64 5.13
N ALA A 175 21.91 14.76 4.97
CA ALA A 175 20.67 14.77 5.74
C ALA A 175 20.87 14.40 7.22
N ILE A 176 21.83 13.54 7.56
CA ILE A 176 22.18 13.20 8.95
C ILE A 176 23.11 14.26 9.55
N ARG A 177 24.09 14.72 8.77
CA ARG A 177 25.10 15.67 9.26
C ARG A 177 24.48 16.99 9.67
N ARG A 178 23.52 17.53 8.91
CA ARG A 178 22.84 18.80 9.24
C ARG A 178 22.23 18.82 10.64
N PRO A 179 21.32 17.91 11.03
CA PRO A 179 20.72 17.93 12.37
C PRO A 179 21.74 17.77 13.51
N ILE A 180 22.80 16.98 13.30
CA ILE A 180 23.89 16.84 14.28
C ILE A 180 24.68 18.14 14.37
N GLN A 181 24.96 18.78 13.24
CA GLN A 181 25.69 20.05 13.18
C GLN A 181 24.87 21.19 13.80
N ASP A 182 23.57 21.27 13.51
CA ASP A 182 22.63 22.20 14.13
C ASP A 182 22.52 21.97 15.65
N ALA A 183 22.54 20.71 16.10
CA ALA A 183 22.53 20.37 17.52
C ALA A 183 23.85 20.76 18.21
N LEU A 184 25.00 20.52 17.54
CA LEU A 184 26.32 20.92 18.04
C LEU A 184 26.49 22.44 18.08
N GLU A 185 25.98 23.18 17.10
CA GLU A 185 25.99 24.65 17.08
C GLU A 185 25.12 25.24 18.20
N ARG A 186 23.94 24.66 18.47
CA ARG A 186 23.11 25.03 19.63
C ARG A 186 23.81 24.73 20.96
N LEU A 187 24.52 23.60 21.05
CA LEU A 187 25.27 23.23 22.26
C LEU A 187 26.54 24.08 22.45
N ALA A 188 27.19 24.50 21.37
CA ALA A 188 28.35 25.39 21.41
C ALA A 188 27.98 26.78 21.95
N GLY A 189 26.75 27.25 21.72
CA GLY A 189 26.21 28.47 22.35
C GLY A 189 25.81 28.30 23.82
N CYS A 190 25.74 27.07 24.33
CA CYS A 190 25.44 26.73 25.72
C CYS A 190 26.68 26.26 26.50
N ALA A 191 27.86 26.25 25.87
CA ALA A 191 29.10 25.97 26.58
C ALA A 191 29.34 27.09 27.61
N PRO A 192 29.50 26.76 28.92
CA PRO A 192 29.85 27.77 29.91
C PRO A 192 31.14 28.46 29.45
N PRO A 193 31.28 29.79 29.59
CA PRO A 193 32.50 30.48 29.21
C PRO A 193 33.67 29.76 29.89
N ALA A 194 34.55 29.18 29.08
CA ALA A 194 35.75 28.57 29.59
C ALA A 194 36.46 29.64 30.43
N LEU A 195 36.68 29.33 31.70
CA LEU A 195 37.55 30.09 32.58
C LEU A 195 38.93 30.10 31.91
N SER A 196 39.23 31.20 31.24
CA SER A 196 40.58 31.53 30.81
C SER A 196 41.40 31.79 32.07
N ILE A 197 42.21 30.80 32.47
CA ILE A 197 43.35 30.98 33.38
C ILE A 197 44.61 30.93 32.52
#